data_AF-A0A1C6IUL0-F1
#
_entry.id   AF-A0A1C6IUL0-F1
#
_cell.length_a   1.000
_cell.length_b   1.000
_cell.length_c   1.000
_cell.angle_alpha   90.00
_cell.angle_beta   90.00
_cell.angle_gamma   90.00
#
_symmetry.space_group_name_H-M   'P 1'
#
loop_
_entity.id
_entity.type
_entity.pdbx_description
1 polymer ?
#
loop_
_entity_poly.entity_id
_entity_poly.type
_entity_poly.pdbx_seq_one_letter_code
_entity_poly.pdbx_strand_id
1 'polypeptide(L)'
;MLHTNEKLPRATRPRRGKHRKKTAFRVIPLLLFVLTLTFLSIPAAVQPSSAGRVDSGMRQQYLALVSSQRQPLKKLEALSTAPKSGKPVRFEMDYKPLPTPTPTPAPTPTPAPPAPSTDGSSTFTAGAPVKVFHGPRGQGRVAITFDDGYHSSAITKILDVLGAKNVHTTFFPTGQALGQNRALWQRAVAEGHEIGNHTMTHPRLDKLDAAGIRNELQGMENQLQKALGGSAPALRFMRPPYGCGGFQESETILSVSGQMNYSGVIMWSVDPNDCKIKTAPARLQHILERVKDGDIILLHTIDMDAEILSSLIDQLRAKGLEPGGIDWLFS
;
A
#
# COMPACT_ATOMS: atom_id res chain seq x y z
N MET A 1 70.38 -18.87 -32.52
CA MET A 1 70.75 -18.30 -31.20
C MET A 1 69.73 -18.83 -30.19
N LEU A 2 70.08 -19.93 -29.53
CA LEU A 2 70.46 -20.02 -28.09
C LEU A 2 69.22 -19.89 -27.18
N HIS A 3 68.70 -21.04 -26.70
CA HIS A 3 68.84 -21.57 -25.31
C HIS A 3 67.92 -20.81 -24.31
N THR A 4 67.10 -21.40 -23.43
CA THR A 4 67.17 -22.67 -22.70
C THR A 4 65.85 -22.96 -21.97
N ASN A 5 65.61 -24.26 -21.74
CA ASN A 5 64.69 -24.84 -20.75
C ASN A 5 64.96 -24.33 -19.32
N GLU A 6 63.91 -24.18 -18.51
CA GLU A 6 63.99 -24.51 -17.08
C GLU A 6 62.70 -25.22 -16.58
N LYS A 7 62.92 -26.45 -16.11
CA LYS A 7 62.07 -27.24 -15.21
C LYS A 7 62.41 -26.88 -13.77
N LEU A 8 61.46 -26.96 -12.84
CA LEU A 8 61.59 -27.43 -11.42
C LEU A 8 60.23 -27.26 -10.70
N PRO A 9 59.95 -27.88 -9.54
CA PRO A 9 59.91 -29.32 -9.27
C PRO A 9 58.55 -29.80 -8.69
N ARG A 10 58.38 -31.13 -8.74
CA ARG A 10 57.30 -31.90 -8.12
C ARG A 10 57.55 -32.01 -6.61
N ALA A 11 56.64 -31.50 -5.77
CA ALA A 11 56.66 -31.70 -4.32
C ALA A 11 55.59 -32.71 -3.86
N THR A 12 55.97 -33.45 -2.85
CA THR A 12 55.48 -34.76 -2.41
C THR A 12 54.31 -34.67 -1.43
N ARG A 13 53.41 -35.65 -1.49
CA ARG A 13 52.40 -35.95 -0.43
C ARG A 13 53.09 -36.46 0.85
N PRO A 14 52.48 -36.18 2.01
CA PRO A 14 52.36 -37.18 3.05
C PRO A 14 50.90 -37.54 3.39
N ARG A 15 50.77 -38.79 3.84
CA ARG A 15 49.54 -39.53 4.19
C ARG A 15 49.05 -39.21 5.60
N ARG A 16 47.72 -39.33 5.75
CA ARG A 16 46.92 -39.90 6.88
C ARG A 16 47.19 -39.41 8.31
N GLY A 17 46.17 -38.76 8.87
CA GLY A 17 45.79 -38.87 10.28
C GLY A 17 44.27 -39.09 10.40
N LYS A 18 43.83 -40.34 10.54
CA LYS A 18 42.46 -40.69 10.95
C LYS A 18 42.35 -40.46 12.45
N HIS A 19 41.49 -39.56 12.89
CA HIS A 19 40.98 -39.56 14.27
C HIS A 19 39.48 -39.80 14.27
N ARG A 20 39.13 -41.08 14.44
CA ARG A 20 37.85 -41.54 14.98
C ARG A 20 37.77 -41.06 16.43
N LYS A 21 36.80 -40.20 16.76
CA LYS A 21 36.24 -40.16 18.11
C LYS A 21 34.86 -40.79 18.06
N LYS A 22 34.68 -41.76 18.95
CA LYS A 22 33.52 -42.62 19.12
C LYS A 22 32.46 -41.88 19.95
N THR A 23 31.20 -42.15 19.59
CA THR A 23 30.01 -42.33 20.47
C THR A 23 29.71 -41.33 21.57
N ALA A 24 28.54 -40.69 21.46
CA ALA A 24 27.50 -40.78 22.50
C ALA A 24 26.14 -40.42 21.89
N PHE A 25 25.32 -41.45 21.60
CA PHE A 25 23.88 -41.31 21.49
C PHE A 25 23.34 -41.02 22.90
N ARG A 26 22.67 -39.88 23.10
CA ARG A 26 21.77 -39.68 24.24
C ARG A 26 20.36 -39.65 23.71
N VAL A 27 19.69 -40.79 23.87
CA VAL A 27 18.23 -40.93 23.76
C VAL A 27 17.66 -40.26 25.02
N ILE A 28 16.92 -39.17 24.86
CA ILE A 28 16.13 -38.56 25.93
C ILE A 28 14.72 -39.13 25.81
N PRO A 29 14.14 -39.69 26.90
CA PRO A 29 12.85 -40.36 26.83
C PRO A 29 11.70 -39.37 26.63
N LEU A 30 10.81 -39.77 25.73
CA LEU A 30 9.48 -39.24 25.47
C LEU A 30 8.62 -39.33 26.75
N LEU A 31 8.26 -38.19 27.35
CA LEU A 31 7.22 -38.13 28.36
C LEU A 31 5.88 -37.78 27.68
N LEU A 32 5.04 -38.80 27.52
CA LEU A 32 3.62 -38.65 27.23
C LEU A 32 2.92 -38.10 28.48
N PHE A 33 2.34 -36.90 28.41
CA PHE A 33 1.36 -36.44 29.37
C PHE A 33 -0.01 -36.46 28.69
N VAL A 34 -0.77 -37.53 28.95
CA VAL A 34 -2.19 -37.62 28.64
C VAL A 34 -2.92 -37.01 29.83
N LEU A 35 -3.53 -35.85 29.65
CA LEU A 35 -4.52 -35.32 30.57
C LEU A 35 -5.85 -35.16 29.84
N THR A 36 -6.67 -36.20 29.92
CA THR A 36 -8.11 -36.11 29.68
C THR A 36 -8.76 -35.64 30.97
N LEU A 37 -9.37 -34.46 30.98
CA LEU A 37 -10.45 -34.18 31.92
C LEU A 37 -11.53 -33.33 31.26
N THR A 38 -12.74 -33.75 31.54
CA THR A 38 -14.02 -33.49 30.90
C THR A 38 -14.62 -32.12 31.20
N PHE A 39 -15.52 -31.71 30.30
CA PHE A 39 -16.41 -30.56 30.36
C PHE A 39 -17.15 -30.39 31.69
N LEU A 40 -17.26 -29.14 32.14
CA LEU A 40 -18.41 -28.67 32.91
C LEU A 40 -18.82 -27.29 32.39
N SER A 41 -20.02 -27.22 31.79
CA SER A 41 -20.70 -25.98 31.37
C SER A 41 -21.61 -25.49 32.48
N ILE A 42 -21.52 -24.21 32.89
CA ILE A 42 -22.63 -23.41 33.45
C ILE A 42 -22.39 -21.92 33.07
N PRO A 43 -23.43 -21.13 32.71
CA PRO A 43 -23.30 -19.82 32.06
C PRO A 43 -23.38 -18.64 33.06
N ALA A 44 -22.96 -17.45 32.62
CA ALA A 44 -23.69 -16.18 32.79
C ALA A 44 -22.89 -14.99 32.25
N ALA A 45 -23.57 -14.15 31.48
CA ALA A 45 -23.13 -12.83 31.04
C ALA A 45 -23.09 -11.83 32.20
N VAL A 46 -22.06 -10.97 32.25
CA VAL A 46 -22.11 -9.56 32.72
C VAL A 46 -20.89 -8.81 32.14
N GLN A 47 -21.14 -7.75 31.36
CA GLN A 47 -20.28 -6.56 31.21
C GLN A 47 -20.69 -5.52 32.27
N PRO A 48 -19.87 -4.52 32.70
CA PRO A 48 -18.99 -3.72 31.83
C PRO A 48 -17.66 -3.18 32.41
N SER A 49 -16.87 -2.58 31.50
CA SER A 49 -15.89 -1.49 31.66
C SER A 49 -14.76 -1.59 32.69
N SER A 50 -13.51 -1.57 32.22
CA SER A 50 -12.49 -0.67 32.75
C SER A 50 -11.32 -0.49 31.78
N ALA A 51 -10.83 0.75 31.72
CA ALA A 51 -9.68 1.18 30.95
C ALA A 51 -8.41 0.42 31.36
N GLY A 52 -7.68 -0.10 30.37
CA GLY A 52 -6.40 -0.80 30.55
C GLY A 52 -5.28 -0.13 29.75
N ARG A 53 -4.26 0.30 30.49
CA ARG A 53 -2.98 0.91 30.10
C ARG A 53 -2.43 0.46 28.73
N VAL A 54 -2.11 1.44 27.89
CA VAL A 54 -1.20 1.27 26.76
C VAL A 54 0.24 1.39 27.25
N ASP A 55 1.05 0.44 26.82
CA ASP A 55 2.48 0.26 27.03
C ASP A 55 3.30 1.55 26.90
N SER A 56 4.07 1.87 27.94
CA SER A 56 4.87 3.09 28.09
C SER A 56 6.09 3.16 27.15
N GLY A 57 6.44 2.09 26.45
CA GLY A 57 7.57 2.06 25.51
C GLY A 57 7.31 2.85 24.22
N MET A 58 6.10 2.77 23.66
CA MET A 58 5.78 3.34 22.34
C MET A 58 5.50 4.87 22.39
N ARG A 59 5.11 5.38 23.57
CA ARG A 59 4.87 6.81 23.81
C ARG A 59 6.16 7.65 23.89
N GLN A 60 7.26 7.04 24.35
CA GLN A 60 8.57 7.71 24.41
C GLN A 60 9.18 7.90 23.02
N GLN A 61 9.02 6.93 22.11
CA GLN A 61 9.44 7.06 20.71
C GLN A 61 8.59 8.09 19.94
N TYR A 62 7.29 8.20 20.25
CA TYR A 62 6.42 9.23 19.67
C TYR A 62 6.78 10.65 20.12
N LEU A 63 7.11 10.86 21.40
CA LEU A 63 7.50 12.19 21.91
C LEU A 63 8.87 12.65 21.41
N ALA A 64 9.82 11.73 21.18
CA ALA A 64 11.12 12.06 20.59
C ALA A 64 10.98 12.58 19.14
N LEU A 65 10.07 12.01 18.35
CA LEU A 65 9.78 12.46 16.98
C LEU A 65 9.09 13.83 16.91
N VAL A 66 8.21 14.13 17.88
CA VAL A 66 7.48 15.41 17.94
C VAL A 66 8.36 16.55 18.48
N SER A 67 9.37 16.24 19.29
CA SER A 67 10.31 17.25 19.82
C SER A 67 11.36 17.75 18.82
N SER A 68 11.66 16.99 17.75
CA SER A 68 12.70 17.36 16.79
C SER A 68 12.25 18.34 15.69
N GLN A 69 11.00 18.84 15.74
CA GLN A 69 10.43 19.71 14.70
C GLN A 69 9.87 21.06 15.19
N ARG A 70 10.24 21.54 16.40
CA ARG A 70 9.82 22.89 16.84
C ARG A 70 11.01 23.84 16.99
N GLN A 71 11.17 24.74 16.04
CA GLN A 71 11.79 26.04 16.25
C GLN A 71 10.71 27.06 16.70
N PRO A 72 11.05 28.09 17.49
CA PRO A 72 10.10 28.68 18.44
C PRO A 72 9.30 29.86 17.87
N LEU A 73 7.97 29.82 18.02
CA LEU A 73 7.12 31.01 17.92
C LEU A 73 7.13 31.73 19.27
N LYS A 74 7.85 32.86 19.31
CA LYS A 74 7.74 33.85 20.39
C LYS A 74 6.50 34.73 20.17
N LYS A 75 5.77 34.93 21.27
CA LYS A 75 5.05 36.15 21.66
C LYS A 75 3.62 36.34 21.13
N LEU A 76 2.65 36.01 21.99
CA LEU A 76 1.48 36.84 22.31
C LEU A 76 0.82 36.31 23.61
N GLU A 77 1.44 36.61 24.74
CA GLU A 77 0.73 36.75 26.02
C GLU A 77 0.39 38.23 26.17
N ALA A 78 -0.90 38.55 26.30
CA ALA A 78 -1.38 39.61 27.19
C ALA A 78 -2.91 39.60 27.26
N LEU A 79 -3.40 39.88 28.48
CA LEU A 79 -4.79 40.12 28.91
C LEU A 79 -5.63 38.91 29.33
N SER A 80 -5.25 38.34 30.48
CA SER A 80 -6.20 37.78 31.44
C SER A 80 -6.16 38.60 32.73
N THR A 81 -7.03 39.60 32.86
CA THR A 81 -7.46 40.15 34.15
C THR A 81 -8.90 40.68 34.03
N ALA A 82 -9.85 40.04 34.70
CA ALA A 82 -11.14 40.63 35.01
C ALA A 82 -11.58 40.20 36.43
N PRO A 83 -12.02 41.14 37.29
CA PRO A 83 -12.42 40.86 38.66
C PRO A 83 -13.89 40.43 38.79
N LYS A 84 -14.19 39.75 39.90
CA LYS A 84 -15.54 39.39 40.34
C LYS A 84 -16.31 40.63 40.82
N SER A 85 -17.54 40.81 40.32
CA SER A 85 -18.76 41.32 41.01
C SER A 85 -19.63 42.18 40.08
N GLY A 86 -20.93 41.85 39.99
CA GLY A 86 -21.92 42.64 39.26
C GLY A 86 -23.21 41.84 38.99
N LYS A 87 -24.37 42.41 39.37
CA LYS A 87 -25.71 41.82 39.33
C LYS A 87 -26.12 41.28 37.94
N PRO A 88 -27.02 40.28 37.85
CA PRO A 88 -27.45 39.77 36.56
C PRO A 88 -28.27 40.83 35.80
N VAL A 89 -27.75 41.26 34.65
CA VAL A 89 -28.49 42.05 33.67
C VAL A 89 -29.26 41.08 32.78
N ARG A 90 -30.59 41.13 32.84
CA ARG A 90 -31.47 40.37 31.95
C ARG A 90 -31.49 41.08 30.59
N PHE A 91 -30.76 40.56 29.62
CA PHE A 91 -30.93 40.94 28.22
C PHE A 91 -32.14 40.20 27.66
N GLU A 92 -33.21 40.94 27.38
CA GLU A 92 -34.31 40.47 26.56
C GLU A 92 -33.85 40.60 25.10
N MET A 93 -33.47 39.49 24.48
CA MET A 93 -33.19 39.46 23.04
C MET A 93 -34.51 39.21 22.31
N ASP A 94 -34.98 40.22 21.57
CA ASP A 94 -36.05 40.08 20.59
C ASP A 94 -35.60 39.12 19.49
N TYR A 95 -36.01 37.85 19.60
CA TYR A 95 -35.70 36.83 18.61
C TYR A 95 -36.67 36.97 17.43
N LYS A 96 -36.21 37.58 16.34
CA LYS A 96 -36.89 37.48 15.05
C LYS A 96 -36.75 36.02 14.56
N PRO A 97 -37.84 35.28 14.28
CA PRO A 97 -37.73 33.89 13.85
C PRO A 97 -36.96 33.80 12.54
N LEU A 98 -35.99 32.87 12.46
CA LEU A 98 -35.29 32.53 11.22
C LEU A 98 -36.30 32.01 10.18
N PRO A 99 -36.14 32.36 8.89
CA PRO A 99 -36.96 31.78 7.83
C PRO A 99 -36.75 30.26 7.78
N THR A 100 -37.85 29.53 7.63
CA THR A 100 -37.87 28.07 7.48
C THR A 100 -37.02 27.65 6.26
N PRO A 101 -36.13 26.66 6.38
CA PRO A 101 -35.39 26.18 5.22
C PRO A 101 -36.35 25.56 4.20
N THR A 102 -36.31 26.06 2.97
CA THR A 102 -36.96 25.44 1.82
C THR A 102 -36.40 24.02 1.64
N PRO A 103 -37.24 22.98 1.43
CA PRO A 103 -36.74 21.64 1.20
C PRO A 103 -35.81 21.60 -0.02
N THR A 104 -34.57 21.18 0.19
CA THR A 104 -33.63 20.85 -0.88
C THR A 104 -34.22 19.71 -1.71
N PRO A 105 -34.29 19.80 -3.05
CA PRO A 105 -34.74 18.68 -3.87
C PRO A 105 -33.86 17.45 -3.62
N ALA A 106 -34.49 16.30 -3.47
CA ALA A 106 -33.79 15.03 -3.29
C ALA A 106 -32.81 14.81 -4.46
N PRO A 107 -31.60 14.29 -4.21
CA PRO A 107 -30.66 13.98 -5.28
C PRO A 107 -31.31 12.98 -6.25
N THR A 108 -31.29 13.32 -7.55
CA THR A 108 -31.64 12.40 -8.63
C THR A 108 -30.81 11.12 -8.47
N PRO A 109 -31.39 9.92 -8.61
CA PRO A 109 -30.61 8.69 -8.56
C PRO A 109 -29.53 8.73 -9.64
N THR A 110 -28.27 8.73 -9.21
CA THR A 110 -27.12 8.48 -10.09
C THR A 110 -27.33 7.13 -10.77
N PRO A 111 -27.16 7.02 -12.10
CA PRO A 111 -27.19 5.72 -12.77
C PRO A 111 -26.22 4.78 -12.07
N ALA A 112 -26.65 3.55 -11.79
CA ALA A 112 -25.74 2.53 -11.30
C ALA A 112 -24.55 2.42 -12.28
N PRO A 113 -23.31 2.36 -11.78
CA PRO A 113 -22.16 2.13 -12.65
C PRO A 113 -22.41 0.85 -13.47
N PRO A 114 -21.95 0.80 -14.73
CA PRO A 114 -22.02 -0.44 -15.49
C PRO A 114 -21.35 -1.54 -14.67
N ALA A 115 -22.01 -2.72 -14.62
CA ALA A 115 -21.46 -3.89 -13.96
C ALA A 115 -20.01 -4.10 -14.42
N PRO A 116 -19.10 -4.59 -13.55
CA PRO A 116 -17.76 -4.96 -13.97
C PRO A 116 -17.87 -5.83 -15.21
N SER A 117 -17.21 -5.41 -16.29
CA SER A 117 -17.21 -6.15 -17.54
C SER A 117 -16.75 -7.57 -17.24
N THR A 118 -17.65 -8.53 -17.43
CA THR A 118 -17.38 -9.97 -17.29
C THR A 118 -16.77 -10.54 -18.57
N ASP A 119 -16.50 -9.70 -19.56
CA ASP A 119 -15.76 -10.08 -20.76
C ASP A 119 -14.27 -10.13 -20.43
N GLY A 120 -13.88 -11.24 -19.79
CA GLY A 120 -12.52 -11.60 -19.45
C GLY A 120 -11.66 -11.91 -20.67
N SER A 121 -11.37 -10.88 -21.47
CA SER A 121 -10.26 -10.90 -22.45
C SER A 121 -9.17 -9.92 -22.06
N SER A 122 -8.78 -9.97 -20.79
CA SER A 122 -7.51 -9.42 -20.37
C SER A 122 -6.40 -10.28 -21.00
N THR A 123 -5.57 -9.67 -21.86
CA THR A 123 -4.55 -10.34 -22.68
C THR A 123 -3.38 -10.98 -21.89
N PHE A 124 -3.51 -11.13 -20.57
CA PHE A 124 -2.62 -11.94 -19.76
C PHE A 124 -2.97 -13.43 -19.97
N THR A 125 -2.51 -14.01 -21.07
CA THR A 125 -2.56 -15.45 -21.31
C THR A 125 -1.88 -16.19 -20.16
N ALA A 126 -2.42 -17.36 -19.77
CA ALA A 126 -1.79 -18.23 -18.79
C ALA A 126 -0.37 -18.61 -19.24
N GLY A 127 0.62 -17.98 -18.60
CA GLY A 127 2.05 -18.07 -18.91
C GLY A 127 2.88 -17.44 -17.77
N ALA A 128 4.20 -17.59 -17.81
CA ALA A 128 5.08 -16.96 -16.83
C ALA A 128 4.81 -15.44 -16.78
N PRO A 129 4.76 -14.82 -15.59
CA PRO A 129 4.30 -13.44 -15.45
C PRO A 129 5.23 -12.53 -16.22
N VAL A 130 4.61 -11.64 -16.98
CA VAL A 130 5.33 -10.66 -17.78
C VAL A 130 5.54 -9.42 -16.93
N LYS A 131 6.70 -8.78 -17.10
CA LYS A 131 6.93 -7.43 -16.57
C LYS A 131 6.21 -6.42 -17.43
N VAL A 132 5.41 -5.58 -16.82
CA VAL A 132 4.56 -4.63 -17.52
C VAL A 132 4.97 -3.21 -17.15
N PHE A 133 5.57 -2.49 -18.10
CA PHE A 133 5.89 -1.06 -17.92
C PHE A 133 4.83 -0.15 -18.51
N HIS A 134 4.14 -0.61 -19.54
CA HIS A 134 3.10 0.13 -20.24
C HIS A 134 2.13 -0.84 -20.92
N GLY A 135 0.95 -0.33 -21.27
CA GLY A 135 -0.04 -1.02 -22.09
C GLY A 135 0.12 -0.76 -23.59
N PRO A 136 -0.87 -1.22 -24.39
CA PRO A 136 -0.94 -0.94 -25.82
C PRO A 136 -0.95 0.57 -26.12
N ARG A 137 -0.48 0.93 -27.31
CA ARG A 137 -0.48 2.30 -27.83
C ARG A 137 -1.53 2.39 -28.96
N GLY A 138 -2.03 3.58 -29.23
CA GLY A 138 -3.07 3.89 -30.21
C GLY A 138 -4.51 3.84 -29.70
N GLN A 139 -4.75 3.67 -28.40
CA GLN A 139 -6.09 3.53 -27.81
C GLN A 139 -6.56 4.77 -27.05
N GLY A 140 -5.69 5.76 -26.84
CA GLY A 140 -5.99 6.93 -26.02
C GLY A 140 -6.27 6.57 -24.55
N ARG A 141 -5.58 5.57 -23.99
CA ARG A 141 -5.80 5.08 -22.61
C ARG A 141 -4.54 5.21 -21.78
N VAL A 142 -4.70 5.50 -20.49
CA VAL A 142 -3.59 5.45 -19.52
C VAL A 142 -4.07 4.81 -18.23
N ALA A 143 -3.18 4.13 -17.50
CA ALA A 143 -3.46 3.68 -16.16
C ALA A 143 -2.93 4.68 -15.15
N ILE A 144 -3.78 5.17 -14.25
CA ILE A 144 -3.33 5.79 -13.00
C ILE A 144 -3.21 4.66 -11.98
N THR A 145 -2.14 4.62 -11.20
CA THR A 145 -1.94 3.60 -10.17
C THR A 145 -1.42 4.23 -8.88
N PHE A 146 -1.78 3.66 -7.74
CA PHE A 146 -1.41 4.19 -6.43
C PHE A 146 -0.73 3.12 -5.57
N ASP A 147 0.48 3.40 -5.13
CA ASP A 147 1.21 2.54 -4.20
C ASP A 147 0.98 2.96 -2.74
N ASP A 148 1.34 2.06 -1.84
CA ASP A 148 1.20 2.19 -0.39
C ASP A 148 -0.26 2.27 0.08
N GLY A 149 -0.48 2.88 1.24
CA GLY A 149 -1.80 2.88 1.84
C GLY A 149 -1.88 3.35 3.28
N TYR A 150 -0.88 4.05 3.80
CA TYR A 150 -0.81 4.41 5.22
C TYR A 150 -1.64 5.66 5.57
N HIS A 151 -1.86 6.58 4.63
CA HIS A 151 -2.48 7.89 4.89
C HIS A 151 -3.99 7.88 4.60
N SER A 152 -4.80 7.63 5.63
CA SER A 152 -6.27 7.59 5.50
C SER A 152 -6.89 8.85 4.91
N SER A 153 -6.37 10.04 5.25
CA SER A 153 -6.83 11.32 4.70
C SER A 153 -6.59 11.43 3.20
N ALA A 154 -5.43 10.99 2.72
CA ALA A 154 -5.09 10.99 1.31
C ALA A 154 -5.94 9.98 0.54
N ILE A 155 -6.07 8.75 1.05
CA ILE A 155 -6.91 7.70 0.43
C ILE A 155 -8.36 8.19 0.30
N THR A 156 -8.91 8.82 1.34
CA THR A 156 -10.28 9.35 1.30
C THR A 156 -10.45 10.37 0.18
N LYS A 157 -9.55 11.37 0.10
CA LYS A 157 -9.59 12.39 -0.96
C LYS A 157 -9.44 11.78 -2.36
N ILE A 158 -8.55 10.79 -2.50
CA ILE A 158 -8.32 10.08 -3.77
C ILE A 158 -9.61 9.40 -4.21
N LEU A 159 -10.25 8.61 -3.34
CA LEU A 159 -11.51 7.93 -3.63
C LEU A 159 -12.64 8.93 -3.97
N ASP A 160 -12.75 10.03 -3.24
CA ASP A 160 -13.73 11.09 -3.51
C ASP A 160 -13.54 11.70 -4.92
N VAL A 161 -12.30 12.00 -5.30
CA VAL A 161 -11.98 12.53 -6.63
C VAL A 161 -12.25 11.49 -7.73
N LEU A 162 -11.85 10.24 -7.53
CA LEU A 162 -12.07 9.16 -8.49
C LEU A 162 -13.57 8.94 -8.74
N GLY A 163 -14.38 8.90 -7.69
CA GLY A 163 -15.83 8.81 -7.78
C GLY A 163 -16.43 10.02 -8.51
N ALA A 164 -16.03 11.24 -8.15
CA ALA A 164 -16.52 12.47 -8.79
C ALA A 164 -16.12 12.57 -10.27
N LYS A 165 -14.99 11.98 -10.67
CA LYS A 165 -14.48 11.96 -12.04
C LYS A 165 -14.89 10.72 -12.84
N ASN A 166 -15.59 9.78 -12.20
CA ASN A 166 -15.98 8.48 -12.77
C ASN A 166 -14.77 7.72 -13.35
N VAL A 167 -13.72 7.56 -12.55
CA VAL A 167 -12.50 6.83 -12.92
C VAL A 167 -12.29 5.67 -11.95
N HIS A 168 -12.16 4.46 -12.48
CA HIS A 168 -11.70 3.31 -11.69
C HIS A 168 -10.19 3.12 -11.92
N THR A 169 -9.43 2.84 -10.87
CA THR A 169 -7.96 2.77 -10.90
C THR A 169 -7.48 1.48 -10.24
N THR A 170 -6.15 1.27 -10.20
CA THR A 170 -5.53 0.16 -9.48
C THR A 170 -4.72 0.67 -8.30
N PHE A 171 -5.02 0.16 -7.10
CA PHE A 171 -4.25 0.40 -5.89
C PHE A 171 -3.35 -0.78 -5.58
N PHE A 172 -2.13 -0.51 -5.13
CA PHE A 172 -1.14 -1.48 -4.65
C PHE A 172 -0.88 -1.22 -3.16
N PRO A 173 -1.79 -1.62 -2.25
CA PRO A 173 -1.55 -1.47 -0.83
C PRO A 173 -0.56 -2.48 -0.28
N THR A 174 0.19 -2.07 0.73
CA THR A 174 0.94 -3.01 1.56
C THR A 174 0.01 -3.76 2.51
N GLY A 175 0.42 -4.95 2.94
CA GLY A 175 -0.35 -5.70 3.95
C GLY A 175 -0.53 -4.91 5.25
N GLN A 176 0.50 -4.20 5.72
CA GLN A 176 0.39 -3.35 6.91
C GLN A 176 -0.67 -2.25 6.74
N ALA A 177 -0.72 -1.59 5.58
CA ALA A 177 -1.71 -0.56 5.27
C ALA A 177 -3.15 -1.09 5.23
N LEU A 178 -3.35 -2.31 4.69
CA LEU A 178 -4.66 -2.98 4.69
C LEU A 178 -5.23 -3.16 6.10
N GLY A 179 -4.37 -3.49 7.07
CA GLY A 179 -4.77 -3.66 8.46
C GLY A 179 -5.20 -2.36 9.15
N GLN A 180 -4.59 -1.23 8.78
CA GLN A 180 -4.86 0.08 9.40
C GLN A 180 -6.10 0.76 8.81
N ASN A 181 -6.32 0.63 7.51
CA ASN A 181 -7.30 1.40 6.76
C ASN A 181 -8.42 0.53 6.16
N ARG A 182 -8.82 -0.55 6.86
CA ARG A 182 -9.80 -1.55 6.39
C ARG A 182 -11.04 -0.96 5.71
N ALA A 183 -11.70 0.00 6.34
CA ALA A 183 -12.94 0.57 5.82
C ALA A 183 -12.75 1.29 4.47
N LEU A 184 -11.58 1.94 4.28
CA LEU A 184 -11.26 2.61 3.03
C LEU A 184 -10.96 1.62 1.90
N TRP A 185 -10.33 0.48 2.21
CA TRP A 185 -10.11 -0.58 1.22
C TRP A 185 -11.40 -1.31 0.84
N GLN A 186 -12.32 -1.49 1.80
CA GLN A 186 -13.67 -1.98 1.51
C GLN A 186 -14.41 -1.01 0.57
N ARG A 187 -14.31 0.29 0.83
CA ARG A 187 -14.86 1.33 -0.04
C ARG A 187 -14.23 1.28 -1.44
N ALA A 188 -12.91 1.20 -1.54
CA ALA A 188 -12.22 1.15 -2.82
C ALA A 188 -12.69 -0.04 -3.69
N VAL A 189 -12.85 -1.22 -3.09
CA VAL A 189 -13.39 -2.39 -3.80
C VAL A 189 -14.86 -2.20 -4.17
N ALA A 190 -15.67 -1.66 -3.26
CA ALA A 190 -17.10 -1.40 -3.52
C ALA A 190 -17.33 -0.36 -4.63
N GLU A 191 -16.40 0.59 -4.79
CA GLU A 191 -16.37 1.60 -5.85
C GLU A 191 -15.74 1.08 -7.15
N GLY A 192 -15.40 -0.21 -7.23
CA GLY A 192 -14.95 -0.85 -8.47
C GLY A 192 -13.47 -0.68 -8.79
N HIS A 193 -12.64 -0.29 -7.82
CA HIS A 193 -11.21 -0.19 -8.02
C HIS A 193 -10.52 -1.56 -7.92
N GLU A 194 -9.47 -1.75 -8.72
CA GLU A 194 -8.63 -2.93 -8.67
C GLU A 194 -7.67 -2.86 -7.48
N ILE A 195 -7.39 -4.00 -6.86
CA ILE A 195 -6.38 -4.14 -5.82
C ILE A 195 -5.27 -5.08 -6.34
N GLY A 196 -4.03 -4.62 -6.25
CA GLY A 196 -2.82 -5.39 -6.50
C GLY A 196 -2.01 -5.60 -5.22
N ASN A 197 -1.03 -6.50 -5.28
CA ASN A 197 -0.15 -6.81 -4.16
C ASN A 197 1.09 -5.90 -4.12
N HIS A 198 1.32 -5.20 -3.01
CA HIS A 198 2.54 -4.40 -2.78
C HIS A 198 3.37 -4.89 -1.60
N THR A 199 3.42 -6.21 -1.42
CA THR A 199 4.08 -6.93 -0.32
C THR A 199 3.48 -6.68 1.06
N MET A 200 3.90 -7.46 2.05
CA MET A 200 3.39 -7.34 3.41
C MET A 200 3.99 -6.12 4.11
N THR A 201 5.31 -5.97 4.02
CA THR A 201 6.10 -5.03 4.83
C THR A 201 6.91 -4.02 4.02
N HIS A 202 6.72 -3.97 2.70
CA HIS A 202 7.45 -3.09 1.79
C HIS A 202 8.99 -3.30 1.83
N PRO A 203 9.53 -4.54 1.73
CA PRO A 203 10.98 -4.74 1.67
C PRO A 203 11.51 -4.68 0.23
N ARG A 204 12.82 -4.46 0.11
CA ARG A 204 13.53 -4.59 -1.17
C ARG A 204 13.59 -6.06 -1.59
N LEU A 205 12.68 -6.46 -2.48
CA LEU A 205 12.57 -7.85 -2.94
C LEU A 205 13.83 -8.35 -3.66
N ASP A 206 14.62 -7.46 -4.26
CA ASP A 206 15.92 -7.78 -4.88
C ASP A 206 17.00 -8.18 -3.87
N LYS A 207 16.72 -8.05 -2.56
CA LYS A 207 17.59 -8.48 -1.47
C LYS A 207 17.07 -9.71 -0.74
N LEU A 208 15.98 -10.29 -1.20
CA LEU A 208 15.38 -11.50 -0.64
C LEU A 208 15.61 -12.69 -1.57
N ASP A 209 15.62 -13.89 -0.98
CA ASP A 209 15.54 -15.13 -1.74
C ASP A 209 14.07 -15.44 -2.13
N ALA A 210 13.88 -16.52 -2.89
CA ALA A 210 12.55 -16.93 -3.34
C ALA A 210 11.56 -17.19 -2.19
N ALA A 211 12.04 -17.67 -1.03
CA ALA A 211 11.20 -17.92 0.13
C ALA A 211 10.76 -16.60 0.79
N GLY A 212 11.70 -15.65 0.95
CA GLY A 212 11.41 -14.31 1.46
C GLY A 212 10.42 -13.55 0.58
N ILE A 213 10.59 -13.59 -0.74
CA ILE A 213 9.64 -12.99 -1.69
C ILE A 213 8.25 -13.62 -1.54
N ARG A 214 8.17 -14.96 -1.50
CA ARG A 214 6.88 -15.66 -1.36
C ARG A 214 6.20 -15.31 -0.04
N ASN A 215 6.95 -15.23 1.06
CA ASN A 215 6.40 -14.87 2.37
C ASN A 215 5.81 -13.46 2.39
N GLU A 216 6.45 -12.51 1.71
CA GLU A 216 5.96 -11.14 1.59
C GLU A 216 4.67 -11.06 0.77
N LEU A 217 4.60 -11.75 -0.37
CA LEU A 217 3.41 -11.74 -1.21
C LEU A 217 2.24 -12.47 -0.53
N GLN A 218 2.50 -13.66 0.03
CA GLN A 218 1.48 -14.46 0.71
C GLN A 218 0.99 -13.77 2.00
N GLY A 219 1.90 -13.09 2.71
CA GLY A 219 1.56 -12.32 3.90
C GLY A 219 0.56 -11.21 3.59
N MET A 220 0.76 -10.47 2.49
CA MET A 220 -0.17 -9.46 2.02
C MET A 220 -1.52 -10.07 1.62
N GLU A 221 -1.54 -11.15 0.85
CA GLU A 221 -2.78 -11.86 0.47
C GLU A 221 -3.58 -12.30 1.70
N ASN A 222 -2.92 -12.89 2.69
CA ASN A 222 -3.56 -13.32 3.93
C ASN A 222 -4.14 -12.13 4.71
N GLN A 223 -3.42 -11.00 4.71
CA GLN A 223 -3.88 -9.78 5.37
C GLN A 223 -5.04 -9.12 4.62
N LEU A 224 -5.08 -9.19 3.29
CA LEU A 224 -6.22 -8.76 2.47
C LEU A 224 -7.45 -9.60 2.80
N GLN A 225 -7.32 -10.92 2.84
CA GLN A 225 -8.43 -11.82 3.21
C GLN A 225 -8.93 -11.54 4.63
N LYS A 226 -8.01 -11.30 5.58
CA LYS A 226 -8.38 -10.91 6.96
C LYS A 226 -9.10 -9.55 7.01
N ALA A 227 -8.65 -8.59 6.20
CA ALA A 227 -9.18 -7.23 6.18
C ALA A 227 -10.51 -7.14 5.43
N LEU A 228 -10.71 -7.85 4.31
CA LEU A 228 -11.89 -7.67 3.47
C LEU A 228 -12.84 -8.88 3.49
N GLY A 229 -12.39 -10.04 3.97
CA GLY A 229 -13.21 -11.25 4.02
C GLY A 229 -13.72 -11.64 2.63
N GLY A 230 -15.00 -12.00 2.53
CA GLY A 230 -15.64 -12.36 1.26
C GLY A 230 -15.69 -11.23 0.23
N SER A 231 -15.34 -10.00 0.59
CA SER A 231 -15.18 -8.87 -0.33
C SER A 231 -13.75 -8.73 -0.87
N ALA A 232 -12.81 -9.60 -0.48
CA ALA A 232 -11.45 -9.55 -0.99
C ALA A 232 -11.43 -9.93 -2.48
N PRO A 233 -10.93 -9.05 -3.38
CA PRO A 233 -10.82 -9.38 -4.79
C PRO A 233 -9.71 -10.41 -5.03
N ALA A 234 -9.79 -11.12 -6.15
CA ALA A 234 -8.66 -11.90 -6.64
C ALA A 234 -7.53 -10.94 -7.05
N LEU A 235 -6.32 -11.19 -6.56
CA LEU A 235 -5.15 -10.37 -6.91
C LEU A 235 -4.58 -10.87 -8.24
N ARG A 236 -4.68 -10.03 -9.27
CA ARG A 236 -4.14 -10.34 -10.60
C ARG A 236 -2.73 -9.79 -10.79
N PHE A 237 -2.39 -8.75 -10.04
CA PHE A 237 -1.17 -7.98 -10.22
C PHE A 237 -0.39 -7.86 -8.92
N MET A 238 0.93 -7.83 -9.04
CA MET A 238 1.81 -7.39 -7.98
C MET A 238 2.73 -6.30 -8.49
N ARG A 239 3.12 -5.38 -7.61
CA ARG A 239 4.16 -4.39 -7.89
C ARG A 239 5.24 -4.50 -6.81
N PRO A 240 6.52 -4.69 -7.18
CA PRO A 240 7.59 -4.73 -6.20
C PRO A 240 7.78 -3.34 -5.55
N PRO A 241 8.03 -3.28 -4.23
CA PRO A 241 8.43 -2.07 -3.54
C PRO A 241 9.70 -1.46 -4.10
N TYR A 242 9.80 -0.14 -3.96
CA TYR A 242 10.93 0.70 -4.37
C TYR A 242 11.12 0.85 -5.89
N GLY A 243 11.50 2.06 -6.28
CA GLY A 243 11.98 2.40 -7.63
C GLY A 243 13.03 3.52 -7.59
N CYS A 244 12.82 4.45 -6.67
CA CYS A 244 13.85 5.35 -6.17
C CYS A 244 15.04 4.60 -5.55
N GLY A 245 16.24 4.73 -6.15
CA GLY A 245 17.49 4.21 -5.56
C GLY A 245 18.05 2.92 -6.18
N GLY A 246 17.64 2.57 -7.40
CA GLY A 246 18.27 1.49 -8.17
C GLY A 246 17.79 0.09 -7.78
N PHE A 247 16.49 -0.07 -7.58
CA PHE A 247 15.86 -1.38 -7.44
C PHE A 247 16.25 -2.27 -8.63
N GLN A 248 16.83 -3.43 -8.35
CA GLN A 248 17.26 -4.38 -9.37
C GLN A 248 16.25 -5.52 -9.44
N GLU A 249 15.34 -5.43 -10.39
CA GLU A 249 14.41 -6.53 -10.67
C GLU A 249 15.19 -7.84 -10.92
N SER A 250 14.73 -8.94 -10.34
CA SER A 250 15.35 -10.26 -10.50
C SER A 250 14.39 -11.25 -11.13
N GLU A 251 14.93 -12.22 -11.87
CA GLU A 251 14.16 -13.36 -12.41
C GLU A 251 13.43 -14.13 -11.30
N THR A 252 13.97 -14.11 -10.08
CA THR A 252 13.34 -14.70 -8.90
C THR A 252 11.98 -14.08 -8.58
N ILE A 253 11.84 -12.75 -8.70
CA ILE A 253 10.56 -12.06 -8.45
C ILE A 253 9.52 -12.53 -9.47
N LEU A 254 9.90 -12.62 -10.75
CA LEU A 254 9.01 -13.12 -11.80
C LEU A 254 8.65 -14.58 -11.56
N SER A 255 9.63 -15.43 -11.27
CA SER A 255 9.38 -16.85 -11.02
C SER A 255 8.43 -17.07 -9.84
N VAL A 256 8.62 -16.37 -8.73
CA VAL A 256 7.75 -16.50 -7.55
C VAL A 256 6.36 -15.96 -7.86
N SER A 257 6.26 -14.80 -8.52
CA SER A 257 4.96 -14.21 -8.90
C SER A 257 4.16 -15.17 -9.79
N GLY A 258 4.83 -15.89 -10.68
CA GLY A 258 4.19 -16.86 -11.58
C GLY A 258 3.70 -18.10 -10.86
N GLN A 259 4.49 -18.60 -9.91
CA GLN A 259 4.07 -19.70 -9.03
C GLN A 259 2.88 -19.33 -8.14
N MET A 260 2.66 -18.04 -7.90
CA MET A 260 1.53 -17.50 -7.15
C MET A 260 0.38 -17.02 -8.06
N ASN A 261 0.42 -17.34 -9.36
CA ASN A 261 -0.61 -17.03 -10.35
C ASN A 261 -0.89 -15.54 -10.59
N TYR A 262 0.07 -14.66 -10.30
CA TYR A 262 -0.02 -13.28 -10.76
C TYR A 262 0.05 -13.23 -12.29
N SER A 263 -0.87 -12.48 -12.89
CA SER A 263 -0.90 -12.21 -14.34
C SER A 263 0.23 -11.27 -14.76
N GLY A 264 0.63 -10.34 -13.89
CA GLY A 264 1.65 -9.35 -14.21
C GLY A 264 2.42 -8.85 -12.99
N VAL A 265 3.72 -8.63 -13.20
CA VAL A 265 4.58 -7.80 -12.33
C VAL A 265 4.55 -6.40 -12.91
N ILE A 266 3.81 -5.51 -12.27
CA ILE A 266 3.46 -4.20 -12.79
C ILE A 266 4.49 -3.17 -12.33
N MET A 267 5.15 -2.54 -13.29
CA MET A 267 6.04 -1.40 -13.11
C MET A 267 5.30 -0.11 -13.53
N TRP A 268 6.03 0.90 -14.00
CA TRP A 268 5.47 2.13 -14.52
C TRP A 268 6.35 2.68 -15.65
N SER A 269 5.73 3.42 -16.57
CA SER A 269 6.44 4.16 -17.62
C SER A 269 6.51 5.66 -17.34
N VAL A 270 5.67 6.16 -16.43
CA VAL A 270 5.70 7.55 -15.94
C VAL A 270 5.97 7.54 -14.45
N ASP A 271 7.20 7.91 -14.09
CA ASP A 271 7.67 8.09 -12.72
C ASP A 271 7.44 9.55 -12.28
N PRO A 272 6.78 9.81 -11.14
CA PRO A 272 6.56 11.17 -10.65
C PRO A 272 7.83 11.80 -10.05
N ASN A 273 8.93 11.05 -9.99
CA ASN A 273 10.26 11.41 -9.49
C ASN A 273 10.22 11.87 -8.03
N ASP A 274 9.59 11.05 -7.19
CA ASP A 274 9.42 11.28 -5.74
C ASP A 274 10.70 11.65 -5.01
N CYS A 275 11.82 11.09 -5.49
CA CYS A 275 13.15 11.37 -4.97
C CYS A 275 13.50 12.86 -5.02
N LYS A 276 13.12 13.57 -6.10
CA LYS A 276 13.58 14.93 -6.38
C LYS A 276 12.46 15.96 -6.31
N ILE A 277 11.24 15.60 -6.70
CA ILE A 277 10.12 16.53 -6.79
C ILE A 277 9.33 16.52 -5.48
N LYS A 278 9.28 17.68 -4.82
CA LYS A 278 8.71 17.86 -3.47
C LYS A 278 7.49 18.78 -3.40
N THR A 279 6.94 19.19 -4.55
CA THR A 279 5.74 20.04 -4.60
C THR A 279 4.72 19.48 -5.58
N ALA A 280 3.43 19.65 -5.25
CA ALA A 280 2.32 19.15 -6.06
C ALA A 280 2.30 19.75 -7.49
N PRO A 281 2.46 21.08 -7.69
CA PRO A 281 2.45 21.65 -9.04
C PRO A 281 3.60 21.14 -9.93
N ALA A 282 4.82 21.04 -9.38
CA ALA A 282 5.97 20.55 -10.14
C ALA A 282 5.81 19.08 -10.53
N ARG A 283 5.18 18.28 -9.66
CA ARG A 283 4.87 16.88 -9.93
C ARG A 283 3.83 16.72 -11.04
N LEU A 284 2.73 17.46 -10.95
CA LEU A 284 1.69 17.46 -11.98
C LEU A 284 2.28 17.81 -13.34
N GLN A 285 3.09 18.87 -13.40
CA GLN A 285 3.77 19.27 -14.62
C GLN A 285 4.72 18.17 -15.12
N HIS A 286 5.52 17.58 -14.23
CA HIS A 286 6.47 16.51 -14.58
C HIS A 286 5.79 15.32 -15.26
N ILE A 287 4.64 14.88 -14.72
CA ILE A 287 3.84 13.79 -15.25
C ILE A 287 3.28 14.18 -16.63
N LEU A 288 2.65 15.35 -16.75
CA LEU A 288 1.98 15.80 -17.97
C LEU A 288 2.93 16.05 -19.15
N GLU A 289 4.19 16.37 -18.88
CA GLU A 289 5.25 16.49 -19.89
C GLU A 289 5.70 15.14 -20.48
N ARG A 290 5.46 14.04 -19.76
CA ARG A 290 6.01 12.71 -20.10
C ARG A 290 4.95 11.71 -20.53
N VAL A 291 3.73 11.86 -20.00
CA VAL A 291 2.64 10.93 -20.26
C VAL A 291 2.25 10.91 -21.74
N LYS A 292 2.08 9.70 -22.24
CA LYS A 292 1.57 9.38 -23.56
C LYS A 292 0.62 8.19 -23.46
N ASP A 293 -0.22 8.04 -24.48
CA ASP A 293 -1.16 6.93 -24.63
C ASP A 293 -0.48 5.58 -24.40
N GLY A 294 -1.06 4.73 -23.57
CA GLY A 294 -0.56 3.43 -23.12
C GLY A 294 0.24 3.47 -21.81
N ASP A 295 0.52 4.64 -21.25
CA ASP A 295 1.36 4.72 -20.05
C ASP A 295 0.69 4.23 -18.77
N ILE A 296 1.54 3.72 -17.87
CA ILE A 296 1.20 3.43 -16.48
C ILE A 296 1.87 4.52 -15.63
N ILE A 297 1.05 5.32 -14.96
CA ILE A 297 1.47 6.43 -14.09
C ILE A 297 1.54 5.92 -12.66
N LEU A 298 2.73 6.06 -12.05
CA LEU A 298 2.93 5.81 -10.63
C LEU A 298 2.54 7.05 -9.82
N LEU A 299 1.68 6.85 -8.82
CA LEU A 299 1.41 7.77 -7.73
C LEU A 299 1.43 6.98 -6.41
N HIS A 300 1.36 7.67 -5.29
CA HIS A 300 1.26 7.08 -3.95
C HIS A 300 0.02 7.61 -3.24
N THR A 301 -0.50 6.89 -2.24
CA THR A 301 -1.60 7.38 -1.41
C THR A 301 -1.10 8.41 -0.38
N ILE A 302 -0.60 9.55 -0.85
CA ILE A 302 -0.08 10.67 -0.04
C ILE A 302 -0.80 11.97 -0.38
N ASP A 303 -0.77 12.96 0.52
CA ASP A 303 -1.51 14.22 0.33
C ASP A 303 -1.10 14.97 -0.95
N MET A 304 0.19 14.92 -1.34
CA MET A 304 0.68 15.59 -2.55
C MET A 304 0.05 15.01 -3.82
N ASP A 305 -0.10 13.69 -3.91
CA ASP A 305 -0.67 13.04 -5.08
C ASP A 305 -2.20 13.15 -5.09
N ALA A 306 -2.82 13.15 -3.90
CA ALA A 306 -4.24 13.47 -3.76
C ALA A 306 -4.57 14.90 -4.24
N GLU A 307 -3.69 15.87 -3.97
CA GLU A 307 -3.86 17.27 -4.38
C GLU A 307 -3.88 17.45 -5.90
N ILE A 308 -3.05 16.70 -6.64
CA ILE A 308 -2.95 16.85 -8.09
C ILE A 308 -4.00 16.06 -8.88
N LEU A 309 -4.63 15.06 -8.26
CA LEU A 309 -5.36 14.02 -8.99
C LEU A 309 -6.50 14.56 -9.87
N SER A 310 -7.31 15.48 -9.35
CA SER A 310 -8.41 16.06 -10.13
C SER A 310 -7.90 16.77 -11.38
N SER A 311 -6.88 17.62 -11.22
CA SER A 311 -6.26 18.36 -12.32
C SER A 311 -5.50 17.46 -13.29
N LEU A 312 -4.93 16.36 -12.81
CA LEU A 312 -4.28 15.35 -13.64
C LEU A 312 -5.32 14.67 -14.55
N ILE A 313 -6.43 14.19 -13.99
CA ILE A 313 -7.51 13.54 -14.76
C ILE A 313 -8.05 14.48 -15.85
N ASP A 314 -8.35 15.73 -15.49
CA ASP A 314 -8.89 16.71 -16.45
C ASP A 314 -7.90 16.99 -17.60
N GLN A 315 -6.61 17.10 -17.30
CA GLN A 315 -5.58 17.39 -18.31
C GLN A 315 -5.22 16.16 -19.15
N LEU A 316 -5.32 14.95 -18.61
CA LEU A 316 -5.20 13.72 -19.40
C LEU A 316 -6.33 13.65 -20.44
N ARG A 317 -7.58 13.86 -20.01
CA ARG A 317 -8.74 13.88 -20.92
C ARG A 317 -8.63 14.98 -21.97
N ALA A 318 -8.16 16.17 -21.61
CA ALA A 318 -7.89 17.26 -22.56
C ALA A 318 -6.79 16.91 -23.59
N LYS A 319 -5.88 15.98 -23.27
CA LYS A 319 -4.89 15.41 -24.19
C LYS A 319 -5.41 14.22 -25.02
N GLY A 320 -6.69 13.84 -24.87
CA GLY A 320 -7.26 12.66 -25.51
C GLY A 320 -6.84 11.34 -24.87
N LEU A 321 -6.43 11.37 -23.60
CA LEU A 321 -6.04 10.20 -22.81
C LEU A 321 -7.09 9.93 -21.73
N GLU A 322 -7.81 8.81 -21.83
CA GLU A 322 -8.78 8.39 -20.83
C GLU A 322 -8.10 7.57 -19.72
N PRO A 323 -8.12 8.06 -18.46
CA PRO A 323 -7.53 7.36 -17.34
C PRO A 323 -8.39 6.19 -16.86
N GLY A 324 -7.74 5.10 -16.45
CA GLY A 324 -8.38 4.01 -15.73
C GLY A 324 -7.39 3.16 -14.92
N GLY A 325 -7.77 1.92 -14.64
CA GLY A 325 -6.95 0.90 -14.00
C GLY A 325 -6.10 0.11 -15.01
N ILE A 326 -5.41 -0.90 -14.51
CA ILE A 326 -4.56 -1.76 -15.34
C ILE A 326 -5.42 -2.68 -16.20
N ASP A 327 -6.48 -3.29 -15.68
CA ASP A 327 -7.34 -4.12 -16.55
C ASP A 327 -7.99 -3.28 -17.65
N TRP A 328 -8.42 -2.05 -17.34
CA TRP A 328 -8.90 -1.10 -18.35
C TRP A 328 -7.87 -0.83 -19.45
N LEU A 329 -6.62 -0.60 -19.07
CA LEU A 329 -5.53 -0.33 -20.01
C LEU A 329 -5.30 -1.47 -21.00
N PHE A 330 -5.60 -2.72 -20.61
CA PHE A 330 -5.41 -3.92 -21.43
C PHE A 330 -6.72 -4.51 -22.03
N SER A 331 -7.85 -3.80 -21.86
CA SER A 331 -9.18 -4.22 -22.34
C SER A 331 -9.44 -3.93 -23.82
#